data_AF-A0A316U7Z6-F1
#
_entry.id   AF-A0A316U7Z6-F1
#
_cell.length_a   1.000
_cell.length_b   1.000
_cell.length_c   1.000
_cell.angle_alpha   90.00
_cell.angle_beta   90.00
_cell.angle_gamma   90.00
#
_symmetry.space_group_name_H-M   'P 1'
#
loop_
_entity.id
_entity.type
_entity.pdbx_description
1 polymer ?
#
loop_
_entity_poly.entity_id
_entity_poly.type
_entity_poly.pdbx_seq_one_letter_code
_entity_poly.pdbx_strand_id
1 'polypeptide(L)'
;MLVFVLGATGGIGQMLLPELVQHGHQVLALARSDASAAKIKTLGADVVHGDLSDARLLSDSASRADAVINLAFDASSQAGMVEAAMQEARAIETLGAALVGTQKPLLVSNGALTYAFSGSAGLIDEDSPWPVGGEMNPRASGLKAAQALAARDVFVATFFFPPSCHRAGETGLIPILMDHARKNGFVPYVGDGSQRWPATHLQDIATLLRLLIEAPAGQRPWMNKLHPIAEGGVAWKDISTAIGQALDLPTRSVSAQDATDLFGFVGRLINIDVPVSSTQTKAAFQWQPKGPSLCQDIEQNY
;
A
#
# COMPACT_ATOMS: atom_id res chain seq x y z
N MET A 1 -5.19 14.38 -18.05
CA MET A 1 -4.72 13.06 -18.55
C MET A 1 -5.77 12.01 -18.25
N LEU A 2 -5.83 10.94 -19.03
CA LEU A 2 -6.63 9.74 -18.73
C LEU A 2 -5.81 8.78 -17.86
N VAL A 3 -6.31 8.43 -16.67
CA VAL A 3 -5.64 7.53 -15.71
C VAL A 3 -6.46 6.27 -15.54
N PHE A 4 -5.88 5.10 -15.79
CA PHE A 4 -6.52 3.81 -15.53
C PHE A 4 -6.14 3.27 -14.15
N VAL A 5 -7.11 3.05 -13.27
CA VAL A 5 -6.91 2.67 -11.86
C VAL A 5 -7.54 1.32 -11.56
N LEU A 6 -6.76 0.40 -11.02
CA LEU A 6 -7.22 -0.87 -10.47
C LEU A 6 -7.13 -0.81 -8.94
N GLY A 7 -8.06 -1.47 -8.23
CA GLY A 7 -8.14 -1.37 -6.76
C GLY A 7 -8.80 -0.07 -6.27
N ALA A 8 -9.58 0.58 -7.14
CA ALA A 8 -10.14 1.91 -6.92
C ALA A 8 -11.07 2.04 -5.70
N THR A 9 -11.66 0.94 -5.22
CA THR A 9 -12.59 0.96 -4.08
C THR A 9 -11.97 0.62 -2.73
N GLY A 10 -10.68 0.26 -2.71
CA GLY A 10 -9.90 0.02 -1.49
C GLY A 10 -9.48 1.32 -0.79
N GLY A 11 -8.82 1.22 0.36
CA GLY A 11 -8.43 2.39 1.18
C GLY A 11 -7.71 3.48 0.37
N ILE A 12 -6.61 3.13 -0.32
CA ILE A 12 -5.85 4.08 -1.13
C ILE A 12 -6.66 4.59 -2.32
N GLY A 13 -7.35 3.68 -3.05
CA GLY A 13 -8.13 4.03 -4.24
C GLY A 13 -9.23 5.06 -3.95
N GLN A 14 -9.88 4.98 -2.79
CA GLN A 14 -10.91 5.92 -2.37
C GLN A 14 -10.41 7.34 -2.18
N MET A 15 -9.15 7.51 -1.78
CA MET A 15 -8.53 8.84 -1.67
C MET A 15 -7.94 9.28 -3.01
N LEU A 16 -7.41 8.33 -3.79
CA LEU A 16 -6.77 8.61 -5.07
C LEU A 16 -7.77 9.09 -6.14
N LEU A 17 -8.95 8.49 -6.24
CA LEU A 17 -9.92 8.87 -7.27
C LEU A 17 -10.33 10.36 -7.17
N PRO A 18 -10.81 10.85 -6.00
CA PRO A 18 -11.10 12.26 -5.82
C PRO A 18 -9.88 13.16 -6.02
N GLU A 19 -8.72 12.76 -5.50
CA GLU A 19 -7.46 13.49 -5.67
C GLU A 19 -7.15 13.71 -7.17
N LEU A 20 -7.26 12.67 -7.99
CA LEU A 20 -7.02 12.76 -9.43
C LEU A 20 -8.08 13.62 -10.14
N VAL A 21 -9.36 13.43 -9.82
CA VAL A 21 -10.47 14.16 -10.46
C VAL A 21 -10.39 15.65 -10.13
N GLN A 22 -10.13 16.01 -8.87
CA GLN A 22 -10.00 17.40 -8.42
C GLN A 22 -8.83 18.12 -9.09
N HIS A 23 -7.78 17.39 -9.48
CA HIS A 23 -6.64 17.93 -10.21
C HIS A 23 -6.78 17.80 -11.74
N GLY A 24 -8.01 17.59 -12.24
CA GLY A 24 -8.31 17.67 -13.68
C GLY A 24 -7.95 16.43 -14.49
N HIS A 25 -7.68 15.30 -13.85
CA HIS A 25 -7.51 14.03 -14.54
C HIS A 25 -8.87 13.37 -14.83
N GLN A 26 -8.99 12.73 -15.99
CA GLN A 26 -10.07 11.80 -16.28
C GLN A 26 -9.66 10.44 -15.70
N VAL A 27 -10.52 9.82 -14.90
CA VAL A 27 -10.19 8.56 -14.23
C VAL A 27 -11.10 7.46 -14.75
N LEU A 28 -10.49 6.38 -15.22
CA LEU A 28 -11.14 5.15 -15.60
C LEU A 28 -10.78 4.09 -14.56
N ALA A 29 -11.76 3.52 -13.86
CA ALA A 29 -11.52 2.62 -12.74
C ALA A 29 -12.17 1.24 -12.92
N LEU A 30 -11.39 0.19 -12.65
CA LEU A 30 -11.84 -1.20 -12.75
C LEU A 30 -12.82 -1.54 -11.61
N ALA A 31 -13.99 -2.05 -11.96
CA ALA A 31 -15.03 -2.48 -11.03
C ALA A 31 -15.42 -3.94 -11.27
N ARG A 32 -15.19 -4.80 -10.28
CA ARG A 32 -15.58 -6.22 -10.31
C ARG A 32 -17.05 -6.48 -9.95
N SER A 33 -17.78 -5.45 -9.53
CA SER A 33 -19.18 -5.57 -9.08
C SER A 33 -19.95 -4.26 -9.27
N ASP A 34 -21.28 -4.34 -9.30
CA ASP A 34 -22.14 -3.15 -9.38
C ASP A 34 -21.98 -2.24 -8.16
N ALA A 35 -21.75 -2.80 -6.98
CA ALA A 35 -21.46 -2.03 -5.76
C ALA A 35 -20.13 -1.26 -5.91
N SER A 36 -19.09 -1.89 -6.46
CA SER A 36 -17.83 -1.22 -6.76
C SER A 36 -18.02 -0.12 -7.80
N ALA A 37 -18.79 -0.38 -8.85
CA ALA A 37 -19.09 0.57 -9.92
C ALA A 37 -19.85 1.80 -9.40
N ALA A 38 -20.86 1.59 -8.55
CA ALA A 38 -21.60 2.66 -7.90
C ALA A 38 -20.67 3.54 -7.05
N LYS A 39 -19.81 2.91 -6.23
CA LYS A 39 -18.82 3.62 -5.42
C LYS A 39 -17.84 4.44 -6.27
N ILE A 40 -17.31 3.87 -7.34
CA ILE A 40 -16.42 4.57 -8.28
C ILE A 40 -17.10 5.81 -8.87
N LYS A 41 -18.36 5.70 -9.30
CA LYS A 41 -19.12 6.85 -9.81
C LYS A 41 -19.30 7.94 -8.76
N THR A 42 -19.57 7.58 -7.51
CA THR A 42 -19.67 8.58 -6.41
C THR A 42 -18.35 9.30 -6.13
N LEU A 43 -17.21 8.67 -6.46
CA LEU A 43 -15.88 9.27 -6.35
C LEU A 43 -15.47 10.10 -7.58
N GLY A 44 -16.38 10.25 -8.56
CA GLY A 44 -16.18 11.11 -9.73
C GLY A 44 -15.42 10.47 -10.90
N ALA A 45 -15.26 9.14 -10.90
CA ALA A 45 -14.54 8.40 -11.93
C ALA A 45 -15.49 7.57 -12.82
N ASP A 46 -15.05 7.32 -14.06
CA ASP A 46 -15.71 6.43 -15.00
C ASP A 46 -15.39 4.96 -14.67
N VAL A 47 -16.31 4.07 -15.02
CA VAL A 47 -16.22 2.65 -14.68
C VAL A 47 -15.83 1.81 -15.89
N VAL A 48 -14.92 0.86 -15.66
CA VAL A 48 -14.70 -0.30 -16.52
C VAL A 48 -15.14 -1.53 -15.75
N HIS A 49 -16.19 -2.19 -16.23
CA HIS A 49 -16.66 -3.44 -15.62
C HIS A 49 -15.78 -4.61 -16.05
N GLY A 50 -15.18 -5.28 -15.08
CA GLY A 50 -14.27 -6.41 -15.30
C GLY A 50 -13.50 -6.76 -14.04
N ASP A 51 -12.61 -7.75 -14.14
CA ASP A 51 -11.74 -8.16 -13.05
C ASP A 51 -10.29 -8.37 -13.54
N LEU A 52 -9.40 -8.72 -12.61
CA LEU A 52 -7.97 -8.87 -12.89
C LEU A 52 -7.63 -10.04 -13.83
N SER A 53 -8.57 -10.94 -14.09
CA SER A 53 -8.40 -12.06 -15.03
C SER A 53 -8.72 -11.69 -16.49
N ASP A 54 -9.39 -10.56 -16.74
CA ASP A 54 -9.73 -10.11 -18.09
C ASP A 54 -8.53 -9.43 -18.77
N ALA A 55 -7.61 -10.24 -19.28
CA ALA A 55 -6.37 -9.77 -19.88
C ALA A 55 -6.59 -8.79 -21.05
N ARG A 56 -7.64 -9.02 -21.85
CA ARG A 56 -7.94 -8.15 -23.00
C ARG A 56 -8.39 -6.78 -22.53
N LEU A 57 -9.33 -6.73 -21.59
CA LEU A 57 -9.82 -5.48 -21.01
C LEU A 57 -8.71 -4.70 -20.32
N LEU A 58 -7.83 -5.38 -19.57
CA LEU A 58 -6.67 -4.74 -18.94
C LEU A 58 -5.72 -4.13 -19.97
N SER A 59 -5.40 -4.87 -21.03
CA SER A 59 -4.53 -4.40 -22.11
C SER A 59 -5.13 -3.22 -22.89
N ASP A 60 -6.41 -3.33 -23.28
CA ASP A 60 -7.13 -2.29 -24.01
C ASP A 60 -7.28 -1.01 -23.17
N SER A 61 -7.52 -1.14 -21.86
CA SER A 61 -7.62 0.01 -20.95
C SER A 61 -6.27 0.67 -20.70
N ALA A 62 -5.22 -0.13 -20.48
CA ALA A 62 -3.86 0.37 -20.27
C ALA A 62 -3.30 1.10 -21.49
N SER A 63 -3.48 0.55 -22.69
CA SER A 63 -2.98 1.16 -23.93
C SER A 63 -3.60 2.54 -24.21
N ARG A 64 -4.89 2.72 -23.86
CA ARG A 64 -5.62 3.98 -24.02
C ARG A 64 -5.26 5.04 -22.99
N ALA A 65 -4.90 4.64 -21.77
CA ALA A 65 -4.59 5.55 -20.68
C ALA A 65 -3.25 6.27 -20.89
N ASP A 66 -3.09 7.44 -20.28
CA ASP A 66 -1.81 8.17 -20.21
C ASP A 66 -0.96 7.69 -19.04
N ALA A 67 -1.59 7.12 -18.01
CA ALA A 67 -0.95 6.52 -16.83
C ALA A 67 -1.81 5.36 -16.30
N VAL A 68 -1.16 4.35 -15.71
CA VAL A 68 -1.82 3.18 -15.10
C VAL A 68 -1.39 3.05 -13.65
N ILE A 69 -2.35 2.85 -12.74
CA ILE A 69 -2.10 2.67 -11.31
C ILE A 69 -2.78 1.37 -10.87
N ASN A 70 -1.96 0.35 -10.55
CA ASN A 70 -2.43 -0.92 -10.01
C ASN A 70 -2.28 -0.97 -8.49
N LEU A 71 -3.39 -0.73 -7.78
CA LEU A 71 -3.53 -0.91 -6.33
C LEU A 71 -4.27 -2.21 -5.97
N ALA A 72 -4.60 -3.03 -6.96
CA ALA A 72 -5.44 -4.20 -6.75
C ALA A 72 -4.62 -5.36 -6.17
N PHE A 73 -4.97 -5.73 -4.95
CA PHE A 73 -4.45 -6.92 -4.30
C PHE A 73 -5.47 -7.45 -3.31
N ASP A 74 -5.76 -8.75 -3.38
CA ASP A 74 -6.67 -9.40 -2.43
C ASP A 74 -5.88 -9.88 -1.21
N ALA A 75 -5.91 -9.09 -0.14
CA ALA A 75 -5.31 -9.43 1.16
C ALA A 75 -6.33 -10.03 2.16
N SER A 76 -7.52 -10.45 1.70
CA SER A 76 -8.62 -10.84 2.60
C SER A 76 -8.38 -12.15 3.36
N SER A 77 -7.46 -13.00 2.90
CA SER A 77 -7.13 -14.25 3.58
C SER A 77 -5.67 -14.65 3.42
N GLN A 78 -5.09 -15.23 4.47
CA GLN A 78 -3.74 -15.78 4.42
C GLN A 78 -3.64 -16.96 3.43
N ALA A 79 -4.66 -17.82 3.36
CA ALA A 79 -4.69 -18.97 2.46
C ALA A 79 -4.76 -18.57 0.97
N GLY A 80 -5.46 -17.48 0.64
CA GLY A 80 -5.57 -16.96 -0.72
C GLY A 80 -4.38 -16.12 -1.19
N MET A 81 -3.43 -15.81 -0.29
CA MET A 81 -2.35 -14.84 -0.54
C MET A 81 -1.47 -15.22 -1.74
N VAL A 82 -1.18 -16.51 -1.93
CA VAL A 82 -0.35 -16.99 -3.05
C VAL A 82 -1.08 -16.82 -4.38
N GLU A 83 -2.36 -17.19 -4.45
CA GLU A 83 -3.17 -17.00 -5.67
C GLU A 83 -3.34 -15.52 -5.98
N ALA A 84 -3.62 -14.69 -4.97
CA ALA A 84 -3.72 -13.23 -5.13
C ALA A 84 -2.43 -12.63 -5.69
N ALA A 85 -1.26 -13.08 -5.23
CA ALA A 85 0.02 -12.62 -5.74
C ALA A 85 0.34 -13.12 -7.16
N MET A 86 -0.11 -14.31 -7.55
CA MET A 86 0.00 -14.79 -8.93
C MET A 86 -0.93 -14.02 -9.87
N GLN A 87 -2.18 -13.77 -9.44
CA GLN A 87 -3.14 -12.97 -10.20
C GLN A 87 -2.65 -11.53 -10.36
N GLU A 88 -2.10 -10.92 -9.30
CA GLU A 88 -1.45 -9.62 -9.37
C GLU A 88 -0.31 -9.62 -10.40
N ALA A 89 0.60 -10.59 -10.33
CA ALA A 89 1.75 -10.64 -11.24
C ALA A 89 1.31 -10.71 -12.71
N ARG A 90 0.31 -11.54 -13.03
CA ARG A 90 -0.29 -11.63 -14.38
C ARG A 90 -0.93 -10.30 -14.81
N ALA A 91 -1.61 -9.61 -13.88
CA ALA A 91 -2.18 -8.30 -14.17
C ALA A 91 -1.07 -7.27 -14.46
N ILE A 92 -0.01 -7.22 -13.65
CA ILE A 92 1.16 -6.34 -13.87
C ILE A 92 1.77 -6.62 -15.25
N GLU A 93 2.03 -7.88 -15.59
CA GLU A 93 2.57 -8.27 -16.90
C GLU A 93 1.69 -7.80 -18.05
N THR A 94 0.37 -8.00 -17.94
CA THR A 94 -0.60 -7.61 -18.97
C THR A 94 -0.65 -6.09 -19.16
N LEU A 95 -0.73 -5.34 -18.05
CA LEU A 95 -0.75 -3.88 -18.07
C LEU A 95 0.55 -3.33 -18.67
N GLY A 96 1.70 -3.83 -18.21
CA GLY A 96 3.00 -3.35 -18.67
C GLY A 96 3.30 -3.72 -20.11
N ALA A 97 2.87 -4.90 -20.59
CA ALA A 97 3.04 -5.30 -21.98
C ALA A 97 2.34 -4.33 -22.95
N ALA A 98 1.19 -3.78 -22.57
CA ALA A 98 0.46 -2.77 -23.34
C ALA A 98 1.17 -1.41 -23.41
N LEU A 99 2.19 -1.19 -22.58
CA LEU A 99 2.93 0.08 -22.47
C LEU A 99 4.35 0.01 -23.05
N VAL A 100 4.76 -1.14 -23.61
CA VAL A 100 6.08 -1.31 -24.25
C VAL A 100 6.24 -0.32 -25.40
N GLY A 101 7.41 0.32 -25.46
CA GLY A 101 7.69 1.35 -26.46
C GLY A 101 7.01 2.70 -26.19
N THR A 102 6.28 2.83 -25.08
CA THR A 102 5.73 4.11 -24.61
C THR A 102 6.58 4.66 -23.46
N GLN A 103 6.27 5.88 -23.01
CA GLN A 103 6.81 6.48 -21.78
C GLN A 103 5.71 6.71 -20.72
N LYS A 104 4.58 6.02 -20.88
CA LYS A 104 3.42 6.11 -19.97
C LYS A 104 3.73 5.36 -18.68
N PRO A 105 3.49 5.94 -17.49
CA PRO A 105 3.90 5.31 -16.25
C PRO A 105 2.92 4.20 -15.81
N LEU A 106 3.49 3.09 -15.35
CA LEU A 106 2.80 2.03 -14.61
C LEU A 106 3.23 2.05 -13.15
N LEU A 107 2.30 2.37 -12.26
CA LEU A 107 2.51 2.37 -10.82
C LEU A 107 1.97 1.05 -10.26
N VAL A 108 2.79 0.31 -9.53
CA VAL A 108 2.40 -0.99 -8.97
C VAL A 108 2.56 -1.01 -7.45
N SER A 109 1.62 -1.65 -6.78
CA SER A 109 1.60 -1.77 -5.32
C SER A 109 2.48 -2.89 -4.79
N ASN A 110 3.15 -2.63 -3.67
CA ASN A 110 3.76 -3.63 -2.80
C ASN A 110 3.65 -3.15 -1.33
N GLY A 111 4.14 -3.94 -0.37
CA GLY A 111 4.12 -3.59 1.05
C GLY A 111 5.53 -3.57 1.64
N ALA A 112 5.81 -2.61 2.51
CA ALA A 112 7.08 -2.49 3.23
C ALA A 112 7.42 -3.75 4.06
N LEU A 113 6.42 -4.50 4.54
CA LEU A 113 6.64 -5.77 5.23
C LEU A 113 7.37 -6.82 4.37
N THR A 114 7.37 -6.68 3.04
CA THR A 114 8.13 -7.58 2.18
C THR A 114 9.63 -7.50 2.41
N TYR A 115 10.17 -6.36 2.87
CA TYR A 115 11.57 -6.27 3.30
C TYR A 115 11.89 -7.26 4.41
N ALA A 116 11.09 -7.24 5.49
CA ALA A 116 11.27 -8.16 6.60
C ALA A 116 11.06 -9.63 6.17
N PHE A 117 10.06 -9.91 5.33
CA PHE A 117 9.81 -11.26 4.80
C PHE A 117 10.90 -11.76 3.84
N SER A 118 11.67 -10.85 3.26
CA SER A 118 12.85 -11.15 2.46
C SER A 118 14.15 -11.16 3.27
N GLY A 119 14.08 -11.06 4.60
CA GLY A 119 15.22 -11.15 5.51
C GLY A 119 16.02 -9.85 5.65
N SER A 120 15.50 -8.72 5.15
CA SER A 120 16.10 -7.41 5.43
C SER A 120 15.92 -7.04 6.90
N ALA A 121 16.91 -6.35 7.45
CA ALA A 121 16.92 -5.92 8.85
C ALA A 121 17.51 -4.51 8.97
N GLY A 122 17.18 -3.82 10.06
CA GLY A 122 17.61 -2.44 10.28
C GLY A 122 16.81 -1.43 9.46
N LEU A 123 17.33 -0.19 9.38
CA LEU A 123 16.70 0.88 8.60
C LEU A 123 16.78 0.58 7.11
N ILE A 124 15.63 0.49 6.45
CA ILE A 124 15.52 0.31 5.00
C ILE A 124 15.36 1.67 4.33
N ASP A 125 15.98 1.85 3.17
CA ASP A 125 15.85 3.02 2.32
C ASP A 125 15.67 2.64 0.84
N GLU A 126 15.53 3.64 -0.02
CA GLU A 126 15.30 3.45 -1.46
C GLU A 126 16.49 2.77 -2.18
N ASP A 127 17.70 2.81 -1.62
CA ASP A 127 18.91 2.15 -2.16
C ASP A 127 19.11 0.72 -1.64
N SER A 128 18.37 0.34 -0.59
CA SER A 128 18.42 -1.01 -0.04
C SER A 128 18.08 -2.07 -1.09
N PRO A 129 18.60 -3.31 -0.99
CA PRO A 129 18.28 -4.37 -1.95
C PRO A 129 16.78 -4.59 -2.15
N TRP A 130 16.40 -4.96 -3.38
CA TRP A 130 15.01 -5.30 -3.69
C TRP A 130 14.56 -6.56 -2.91
N PRO A 131 13.37 -6.55 -2.29
CA PRO A 131 12.89 -7.68 -1.50
C PRO A 131 12.23 -8.73 -2.42
N VAL A 132 13.02 -9.39 -3.26
CA VAL A 132 12.55 -10.38 -4.25
C VAL A 132 12.78 -11.84 -3.84
N GLY A 133 13.40 -12.06 -2.67
CA GLY A 133 13.70 -13.37 -2.09
C GLY A 133 12.90 -13.67 -0.82
N GLY A 134 13.24 -14.78 -0.16
CA GLY A 134 12.63 -15.22 1.10
C GLY A 134 11.38 -16.10 0.90
N GLU A 135 11.32 -17.21 1.64
CA GLU A 135 10.21 -18.18 1.57
C GLU A 135 8.87 -17.59 2.01
N MET A 136 8.92 -16.51 2.81
CA MET A 136 7.75 -15.89 3.43
C MET A 136 7.25 -14.64 2.69
N ASN A 137 7.83 -14.27 1.53
CA ASN A 137 7.39 -13.12 0.76
C ASN A 137 6.37 -13.52 -0.32
N PRO A 138 5.06 -13.42 -0.05
CA PRO A 138 4.05 -13.81 -1.03
C PRO A 138 4.04 -12.91 -2.26
N ARG A 139 4.54 -11.67 -2.18
CA ARG A 139 4.43 -10.66 -3.26
C ARG A 139 5.69 -10.53 -4.09
N ALA A 140 6.63 -11.46 -3.97
CA ALA A 140 7.83 -11.51 -4.80
C ALA A 140 7.52 -11.68 -6.30
N SER A 141 6.42 -12.35 -6.66
CA SER A 141 5.98 -12.53 -8.06
C SER A 141 5.67 -11.19 -8.74
N GLY A 142 4.90 -10.31 -8.08
CA GLY A 142 4.56 -8.99 -8.60
C GLY A 142 5.79 -8.10 -8.79
N LEU A 143 6.76 -8.16 -7.87
CA LEU A 143 8.04 -7.45 -8.02
C LEU A 143 8.85 -7.96 -9.20
N LYS A 144 8.94 -9.28 -9.38
CA LYS A 144 9.64 -9.89 -10.52
C LYS A 144 9.00 -9.49 -11.85
N ALA A 145 7.66 -9.46 -11.92
CA ALA A 145 6.93 -8.97 -13.08
C ALA A 145 7.25 -7.50 -13.38
N ALA A 146 7.22 -6.63 -12.36
CA ALA A 146 7.57 -5.21 -12.49
C ALA A 146 9.03 -5.01 -12.97
N GLN A 147 9.98 -5.76 -12.43
CA GLN A 147 11.39 -5.71 -12.85
C GLN A 147 11.60 -6.22 -14.28
N ALA A 148 10.90 -7.29 -14.68
CA ALA A 148 10.96 -7.81 -16.05
C ALA A 148 10.42 -6.79 -17.08
N LEU A 149 9.41 -6.00 -16.70
CA LEU A 149 8.89 -4.90 -17.52
C LEU A 149 9.88 -3.74 -17.61
N ALA A 150 10.49 -3.36 -16.48
CA ALA A 150 11.53 -2.32 -16.46
C ALA A 150 12.72 -2.70 -17.35
N ALA A 151 13.12 -3.97 -17.37
CA ALA A 151 14.16 -4.49 -18.27
C ALA A 151 13.78 -4.44 -19.77
N ARG A 152 12.52 -4.13 -20.09
CA ARG A 152 11.99 -3.92 -21.45
C ARG A 152 11.66 -2.46 -21.72
N ASP A 153 12.31 -1.55 -20.99
CA ASP A 153 12.14 -0.08 -21.08
C ASP A 153 10.71 0.42 -20.81
N VAL A 154 9.89 -0.36 -20.08
CA VAL A 154 8.61 0.13 -19.56
C VAL A 154 8.87 0.96 -18.31
N PHE A 155 8.30 2.17 -18.25
CA PHE A 155 8.36 2.97 -17.02
C PHE A 155 7.46 2.35 -15.95
N VAL A 156 8.06 1.58 -15.04
CA VAL A 156 7.36 0.97 -13.91
C VAL A 156 7.90 1.52 -12.59
N ALA A 157 7.01 1.99 -11.74
CA ALA A 157 7.31 2.48 -10.40
C ALA A 157 6.62 1.60 -9.35
N THR A 158 7.40 0.99 -8.47
CA THR A 158 6.92 0.13 -7.39
C THR A 158 6.85 0.90 -6.08
N PHE A 159 5.70 0.88 -5.44
CA PHE A 159 5.46 1.54 -4.16
C PHE A 159 5.45 0.52 -3.02
N PHE A 160 6.31 0.69 -2.03
CA PHE A 160 6.32 -0.13 -0.82
C PHE A 160 5.50 0.56 0.28
N PHE A 161 4.18 0.32 0.26
CA PHE A 161 3.26 0.96 1.19
C PHE A 161 3.55 0.56 2.64
N PRO A 162 3.45 1.49 3.61
CA PRO A 162 3.57 1.14 5.01
C PRO A 162 2.47 0.14 5.41
N PRO A 163 2.72 -0.74 6.38
CA PRO A 163 1.68 -1.64 6.88
C PRO A 163 0.54 -0.87 7.58
N SER A 164 0.81 0.35 8.06
CA SER A 164 -0.18 1.28 8.60
C SER A 164 -0.51 2.40 7.60
N CYS A 165 -1.26 2.06 6.54
CA CYS A 165 -1.95 3.04 5.69
C CYS A 165 -3.26 3.45 6.37
N HIS A 166 -3.29 4.59 7.07
CA HIS A 166 -4.34 4.91 8.04
C HIS A 166 -5.24 6.08 7.61
N ARG A 167 -6.49 6.04 8.10
CA ARG A 167 -7.47 7.13 8.07
C ARG A 167 -8.65 6.75 8.96
N ALA A 168 -9.27 7.72 9.60
CA ALA A 168 -10.57 7.58 10.27
C ALA A 168 -11.59 6.74 9.47
N GLY A 169 -12.21 5.75 10.12
CA GLY A 169 -13.30 4.94 9.56
C GLY A 169 -12.89 3.94 8.46
N GLU A 170 -11.59 3.72 8.24
CA GLU A 170 -11.11 2.70 7.32
C GLU A 170 -11.04 1.30 7.93
N THR A 171 -10.91 0.30 7.06
CA THR A 171 -10.56 -1.07 7.44
C THR A 171 -9.05 -1.25 7.33
N GLY A 172 -8.42 -1.91 8.30
CA GLY A 172 -6.97 -2.13 8.29
C GLY A 172 -6.48 -2.79 9.57
N LEU A 173 -5.16 -2.83 9.76
CA LEU A 173 -4.59 -3.50 10.93
C LEU A 173 -4.99 -2.83 12.26
N ILE A 174 -5.03 -1.49 12.29
CA ILE A 174 -5.37 -0.74 13.51
C ILE A 174 -6.79 -1.09 13.99
N PRO A 175 -7.86 -0.98 13.17
CA PRO A 175 -9.20 -1.46 13.56
C PRO A 175 -9.23 -2.92 14.01
N ILE A 176 -8.51 -3.81 13.31
CA ILE A 176 -8.44 -5.23 13.70
C ILE A 176 -7.82 -5.37 15.10
N LEU A 177 -6.73 -4.65 15.38
CA LEU A 177 -6.09 -4.68 16.70
C LEU A 177 -7.01 -4.11 17.77
N MET A 178 -7.74 -3.03 17.47
CA MET A 178 -8.73 -2.44 18.38
C MET A 178 -9.85 -3.44 18.70
N ASP A 179 -10.36 -4.18 17.71
CA ASP A 179 -11.36 -5.22 17.93
C ASP A 179 -10.83 -6.37 18.79
N HIS A 180 -9.57 -6.78 18.57
CA HIS A 180 -8.93 -7.75 19.44
C HIS A 180 -8.70 -7.20 20.86
N ALA A 181 -8.33 -5.93 21.01
CA ALA A 181 -8.12 -5.30 22.31
C ALA A 181 -9.43 -5.23 23.11
N ARG A 182 -10.54 -4.82 22.46
CA ARG A 182 -11.88 -4.84 23.06
C ARG A 182 -12.28 -6.24 23.53
N LYS A 183 -11.98 -7.28 22.73
CA LYS A 183 -12.29 -8.68 23.08
C LYS A 183 -11.46 -9.21 24.26
N ASN A 184 -10.20 -8.79 24.37
CA ASN A 184 -9.28 -9.30 25.40
C ASN A 184 -9.17 -8.40 26.64
N GLY A 185 -9.69 -7.17 26.59
CA GLY A 185 -9.66 -6.20 27.68
C GLY A 185 -8.31 -5.49 27.89
N PHE A 186 -7.39 -5.59 26.93
CA PHE A 186 -6.10 -4.88 26.96
C PHE A 186 -5.49 -4.78 25.55
N VAL A 187 -4.54 -3.86 25.37
CA VAL A 187 -3.79 -3.71 24.11
C VAL A 187 -2.38 -4.33 24.26
N PRO A 188 -2.00 -5.32 23.43
CA PRO A 188 -0.71 -6.00 23.54
C PRO A 188 0.43 -5.21 22.87
N TYR A 189 1.62 -5.26 23.45
CA TYR A 189 2.88 -5.05 22.75
C TYR A 189 3.88 -6.15 23.11
N VAL A 190 4.77 -6.53 22.18
CA VAL A 190 5.70 -7.64 22.40
C VAL A 190 6.97 -7.17 23.08
N GLY A 191 7.38 -7.85 24.16
CA GLY A 191 8.61 -7.51 24.89
C GLY A 191 8.61 -6.06 25.38
N ASP A 192 9.59 -5.26 24.97
CA ASP A 192 9.65 -3.83 25.30
C ASP A 192 8.84 -2.94 24.34
N GLY A 193 8.30 -3.50 23.25
CA GLY A 193 7.54 -2.81 22.22
C GLY A 193 8.37 -1.89 21.33
N SER A 194 9.68 -2.12 21.25
CA SER A 194 10.63 -1.34 20.43
C SER A 194 10.56 -1.60 18.92
N GLN A 195 9.77 -2.59 18.48
CA GLN A 195 9.53 -2.85 17.06
C GLN A 195 8.88 -1.64 16.41
N ARG A 196 9.31 -1.26 15.21
CA ARG A 196 8.91 -0.03 14.54
C ARG A 196 8.21 -0.30 13.23
N TRP A 197 7.13 0.41 13.03
CA TRP A 197 6.29 0.31 11.86
C TRP A 197 6.17 1.66 11.15
N PRO A 198 6.42 1.71 9.84
CA PRO A 198 6.22 2.92 9.11
C PRO A 198 4.71 3.15 8.94
N ALA A 199 4.33 4.42 8.81
CA ALA A 199 2.93 4.82 8.69
C ALA A 199 2.76 6.02 7.77
N THR A 200 1.59 6.09 7.13
CA THR A 200 1.18 7.23 6.31
C THR A 200 -0.34 7.34 6.28
N HIS A 201 -0.84 8.57 6.39
CA HIS A 201 -2.23 8.86 6.17
C HIS A 201 -2.62 8.68 4.70
N LEU A 202 -3.77 8.07 4.41
CA LEU A 202 -4.16 7.69 3.04
C LEU A 202 -4.21 8.87 2.05
N GLN A 203 -4.58 10.07 2.51
CA GLN A 203 -4.58 11.28 1.67
C GLN A 203 -3.17 11.67 1.20
N ASP A 204 -2.15 11.48 2.04
CA ASP A 204 -0.78 11.80 1.67
C ASP A 204 -0.25 10.81 0.63
N ILE A 205 -0.65 9.54 0.74
CA ILE A 205 -0.37 8.53 -0.29
C ILE A 205 -1.00 8.93 -1.63
N ALA A 206 -2.28 9.30 -1.64
CA ALA A 206 -2.98 9.74 -2.84
C ALA A 206 -2.27 10.92 -3.51
N THR A 207 -1.86 11.91 -2.72
CA THR A 207 -1.07 13.06 -3.17
C THR A 207 0.22 12.63 -3.87
N LEU A 208 0.99 11.71 -3.28
CA LEU A 208 2.24 11.25 -3.88
C LEU A 208 2.02 10.50 -5.20
N LEU A 209 0.99 9.63 -5.27
CA LEU A 209 0.66 8.91 -6.50
C LEU A 209 0.29 9.87 -7.63
N ARG A 210 -0.47 10.94 -7.32
CA ARG A 210 -0.76 12.02 -8.28
C ARG A 210 0.52 12.74 -8.72
N LEU A 211 1.36 13.18 -7.78
CA LEU A 211 2.62 13.88 -8.08
C LEU A 211 3.52 13.05 -9.00
N LEU A 212 3.56 11.72 -8.84
CA LEU A 212 4.35 10.86 -9.71
C LEU A 212 3.84 10.86 -11.15
N ILE A 213 2.53 10.73 -11.37
CA ILE A 213 2.00 10.68 -12.75
C ILE A 213 2.07 12.05 -13.44
N GLU A 214 2.02 13.15 -12.68
CA GLU A 214 2.19 14.50 -13.19
C GLU A 214 3.65 14.85 -13.53
N ALA A 215 4.62 14.12 -12.95
CA ALA A 215 6.03 14.37 -13.19
C ALA A 215 6.37 14.16 -14.69
N PRO A 216 6.96 15.16 -15.36
CA PRO A 216 7.33 15.07 -16.77
C PRO A 216 8.26 13.88 -17.02
N ALA A 217 8.08 13.11 -18.10
CA ALA A 217 8.82 11.87 -18.35
C ALA A 217 10.36 12.01 -18.21
N GLY A 218 10.95 13.14 -18.62
CA GLY A 218 12.39 13.42 -18.49
C GLY A 218 12.82 14.05 -17.16
N GLN A 219 11.87 14.34 -16.27
CA GLN A 219 12.09 14.83 -14.90
C GLN A 219 11.59 13.85 -13.85
N ARG A 220 11.06 12.69 -14.27
CA ARG A 220 10.75 11.62 -13.33
C ARG A 220 12.08 11.25 -12.68
N PRO A 221 12.21 11.40 -11.36
CA PRO A 221 13.39 10.91 -10.69
C PRO A 221 13.53 9.43 -11.08
N TRP A 222 14.76 9.02 -11.37
CA TRP A 222 15.22 7.67 -11.76
C TRP A 222 14.94 6.58 -10.69
N MET A 223 13.89 6.77 -9.92
CA MET A 223 13.51 6.00 -8.76
C MET A 223 12.25 5.21 -9.10
N ASN A 224 12.48 3.96 -9.45
CA ASN A 224 11.42 2.95 -9.66
C ASN A 224 11.05 2.20 -8.37
N LYS A 225 11.71 2.51 -7.26
CA LYS A 225 11.42 2.01 -5.90
C LYS A 225 11.07 3.19 -5.01
N LEU A 226 9.80 3.30 -4.60
CA LEU A 226 9.31 4.42 -3.82
C LEU A 226 8.75 3.98 -2.47
N HIS A 227 8.97 4.82 -1.47
CA HIS A 227 8.50 4.62 -0.11
C HIS A 227 7.47 5.72 0.23
N PRO A 228 6.16 5.47 0.00
CA PRO A 228 5.08 6.40 0.34
C PRO A 228 4.85 6.44 1.86
N ILE A 229 5.87 6.86 2.61
CA ILE A 229 6.01 6.73 4.06
C ILE A 229 6.15 8.12 4.70
N ALA A 230 5.19 8.55 5.52
CA ALA A 230 5.28 9.81 6.24
C ALA A 230 6.15 9.66 7.49
N GLU A 231 5.87 8.63 8.29
CA GLU A 231 6.57 8.26 9.51
C GLU A 231 7.37 6.99 9.29
N GLY A 232 8.70 7.07 9.41
CA GLY A 232 9.58 5.95 9.03
C GLY A 232 9.62 4.78 10.01
N GLY A 233 9.04 4.92 11.20
CA GLY A 233 9.10 3.87 12.22
C GLY A 233 8.53 4.32 13.55
N VAL A 234 7.21 4.25 13.68
CA VAL A 234 6.49 4.46 14.94
C VAL A 234 6.70 3.23 15.82
N ALA A 235 7.12 3.39 17.07
CA ALA A 235 7.32 2.28 17.98
C ALA A 235 5.99 1.59 18.29
N TRP A 236 5.98 0.27 18.34
CA TRP A 236 4.77 -0.51 18.56
C TRP A 236 4.14 -0.23 19.92
N LYS A 237 4.98 0.05 20.92
CA LYS A 237 4.51 0.50 22.24
C LYS A 237 3.72 1.81 22.15
N ASP A 238 4.13 2.75 21.31
CA ASP A 238 3.43 4.03 21.13
C ASP A 238 2.10 3.82 20.43
N ILE A 239 2.06 2.98 19.38
CA ILE A 239 0.81 2.57 18.71
C ILE A 239 -0.14 1.91 19.72
N SER A 240 0.37 0.98 20.53
CA SER A 240 -0.42 0.28 21.55
C SER A 240 -0.96 1.24 22.61
N THR A 241 -0.17 2.24 22.98
CA THR A 241 -0.55 3.27 23.96
C THR A 241 -1.64 4.19 23.41
N ALA A 242 -1.50 4.65 22.16
CA ALA A 242 -2.53 5.45 21.49
C ALA A 242 -3.87 4.69 21.40
N ILE A 243 -3.82 3.40 21.03
CA ILE A 243 -5.02 2.55 21.01
C ILE A 243 -5.60 2.36 22.41
N GLY A 244 -4.75 2.16 23.42
CA GLY A 244 -5.18 2.00 24.81
C GLY A 244 -5.91 3.24 25.32
N GLN A 245 -5.40 4.42 25.00
CA GLN A 245 -6.04 5.70 25.33
C GLN A 245 -7.38 5.88 24.61
N ALA A 246 -7.44 5.60 23.30
CA ALA A 246 -8.67 5.73 22.51
C ALA A 246 -9.78 4.77 23.01
N LEU A 247 -9.41 3.60 23.53
CA LEU A 247 -10.35 2.58 23.99
C LEU A 247 -10.61 2.58 25.50
N ASP A 248 -9.92 3.41 26.28
CA ASP A 248 -9.85 3.31 27.75
C ASP A 248 -9.47 1.89 28.24
N LEU A 249 -8.44 1.32 27.62
CA LEU A 249 -7.92 -0.01 27.94
C LEU A 249 -6.44 0.03 28.35
N PRO A 250 -6.01 -0.80 29.30
CA PRO A 250 -4.60 -0.88 29.67
C PRO A 250 -3.76 -1.46 28.54
N THR A 251 -2.50 -1.01 28.43
CA THR A 251 -1.50 -1.67 27.58
C THR A 251 -0.72 -2.72 28.37
N ARG A 252 -0.30 -3.79 27.72
CA ARG A 252 0.42 -4.89 28.38
C ARG A 252 1.53 -5.45 27.50
N SER A 253 2.71 -5.63 28.10
CA SER A 253 3.78 -6.44 27.51
C SER A 253 3.40 -7.92 27.51
N VAL A 254 3.57 -8.58 26.37
CA VAL A 254 3.35 -10.01 26.19
C VAL A 254 4.57 -10.65 25.53
N SER A 255 4.73 -11.98 25.69
CA SER A 255 5.75 -12.71 24.91
C SER A 255 5.33 -12.80 23.44
N ALA A 256 6.29 -13.06 22.53
CA ALA A 256 5.97 -13.26 21.11
C ALA A 256 5.06 -14.49 20.89
N GLN A 257 5.19 -15.51 21.74
CA GLN A 257 4.33 -16.68 21.72
C GLN A 257 2.90 -16.31 22.15
N ASP A 258 2.75 -15.62 23.28
CA ASP A 258 1.42 -15.16 23.74
C ASP A 258 0.75 -14.24 22.74
N ALA A 259 1.51 -13.35 22.09
CA ALA A 259 0.98 -12.51 21.02
C ALA A 259 0.40 -13.36 19.89
N THR A 260 1.13 -14.39 19.44
CA THR A 260 0.67 -15.32 18.40
C THR A 260 -0.55 -16.12 18.86
N ASP A 261 -0.60 -16.58 20.10
CA ASP A 261 -1.68 -17.41 20.61
C ASP A 261 -2.98 -16.62 20.82
N LEU A 262 -2.88 -15.36 21.30
CA LEU A 262 -4.03 -14.49 21.58
C LEU A 262 -4.53 -13.72 20.35
N PHE A 263 -3.62 -13.33 19.45
CA PHE A 263 -3.90 -12.44 18.32
C PHE A 263 -3.63 -13.09 16.96
N GLY A 264 -3.26 -14.37 16.92
CA GLY A 264 -3.09 -15.15 15.70
C GLY A 264 -2.08 -14.51 14.73
N PHE A 265 -2.50 -14.33 13.48
CA PHE A 265 -1.68 -13.69 12.46
C PHE A 265 -1.28 -12.25 12.82
N VAL A 266 -2.17 -11.48 13.45
CA VAL A 266 -1.87 -10.12 13.93
C VAL A 266 -0.74 -10.16 14.95
N GLY A 267 -0.80 -11.11 15.89
CA GLY A 267 0.26 -11.34 16.88
C GLY A 267 1.64 -11.59 16.29
N ARG A 268 1.71 -12.28 15.14
CA ARG A 268 2.96 -12.47 14.41
C ARG A 268 3.45 -11.18 13.74
N LEU A 269 2.54 -10.37 13.21
CA LEU A 269 2.89 -9.12 12.55
C LEU A 269 3.45 -8.09 13.53
N ILE A 270 2.83 -7.91 14.69
CA ILE A 270 3.25 -6.88 15.66
C ILE A 270 4.67 -7.11 16.23
N ASN A 271 5.22 -8.31 16.05
CA ASN A 271 6.58 -8.66 16.45
C ASN A 271 7.65 -8.32 15.38
N ILE A 272 7.25 -7.82 14.21
CA ILE A 272 8.17 -7.51 13.11
C ILE A 272 8.65 -6.05 13.23
N ASP A 273 9.97 -5.84 13.26
CA ASP A 273 10.58 -4.50 13.13
C ASP A 273 10.88 -4.24 11.64
N VAL A 274 10.33 -3.15 11.09
CA VAL A 274 10.52 -2.78 9.67
C VAL A 274 10.60 -1.27 9.47
N PRO A 275 11.56 -0.56 10.09
CA PRO A 275 11.72 0.87 9.87
C PRO A 275 12.12 1.15 8.41
N VAL A 276 11.47 2.14 7.79
CA VAL A 276 11.72 2.51 6.39
C VAL A 276 11.83 4.03 6.25
N SER A 277 12.94 4.48 5.68
CA SER A 277 13.18 5.85 5.26
C SER A 277 12.45 6.14 3.94
N SER A 278 11.94 7.36 3.82
CA SER A 278 11.36 7.91 2.58
C SER A 278 12.04 9.21 2.15
N THR A 279 13.27 9.43 2.62
CA THR A 279 14.00 10.69 2.40
C THR A 279 14.17 10.98 0.91
N GLN A 280 14.52 9.96 0.11
CA GLN A 280 14.68 10.16 -1.33
C GLN A 280 13.32 10.38 -1.99
N THR A 281 12.30 9.60 -1.63
CA THR A 281 10.93 9.75 -2.13
C THR A 281 10.39 11.17 -1.89
N LYS A 282 10.54 11.68 -0.67
CA LYS A 282 10.13 13.05 -0.30
C LYS A 282 10.89 14.10 -1.09
N ALA A 283 12.21 13.99 -1.20
CA ALA A 283 13.03 14.93 -1.94
C ALA A 283 12.70 14.95 -3.44
N ALA A 284 12.56 13.76 -4.03
CA ALA A 284 12.41 13.57 -5.46
C ALA A 284 11.08 14.10 -6.01
N PHE A 285 10.02 14.07 -5.20
CA PHE A 285 8.68 14.58 -5.58
C PHE A 285 8.28 15.84 -4.83
N GLN A 286 9.20 16.44 -4.06
CA GLN A 286 8.90 17.54 -3.13
C GLN A 286 7.66 17.22 -2.25
N TRP A 287 7.48 15.94 -1.93
CA TRP A 287 6.30 15.44 -1.26
C TRP A 287 6.43 15.72 0.23
N GLN A 288 5.48 16.49 0.74
CA GLN A 288 5.37 16.87 2.14
C GLN A 288 4.05 16.32 2.69
N PRO A 289 4.08 15.19 3.41
CA PRO A 289 2.89 14.67 4.08
C PRO A 289 2.29 15.73 5.02
N LYS A 290 0.96 15.88 4.99
CA LYS A 290 0.21 16.87 5.78
C LYS A 290 -0.82 16.24 6.70
N GLY A 291 -1.10 14.94 6.54
CA GLY A 291 -2.01 14.21 7.41
C GLY A 291 -1.49 14.12 8.84
N PRO A 292 -2.39 13.75 9.79
CA PRO A 292 -1.98 13.48 11.17
C PRO A 292 -0.97 12.32 11.22
N SER A 293 -0.16 12.28 12.29
CA SER A 293 0.59 11.05 12.58
C SER A 293 -0.34 9.89 12.92
N LEU A 294 0.15 8.66 12.86
CA LEU A 294 -0.61 7.46 13.17
C LEU A 294 -1.22 7.53 14.59
N CYS A 295 -0.41 7.86 15.60
CA CYS A 295 -0.90 7.94 16.97
C CYS A 295 -1.92 9.07 17.15
N GLN A 296 -1.69 10.24 16.54
CA GLN A 296 -2.65 11.34 16.57
C GLN A 296 -3.98 10.96 15.90
N ASP A 297 -3.93 10.26 14.77
CA ASP A 297 -5.12 9.81 14.06
C ASP A 297 -5.90 8.79 14.88
N ILE A 298 -5.21 7.83 15.52
CA ILE A 298 -5.80 6.85 16.45
C ILE A 298 -6.54 7.54 17.59
N GLU A 299 -5.89 8.47 18.28
CA GLU A 299 -6.45 9.14 19.46
C GLU A 299 -7.66 10.03 19.13
N GLN A 300 -7.73 10.58 17.92
CA GLN A 300 -8.73 11.57 17.54
C GLN A 300 -9.92 10.97 16.80
N ASN A 301 -9.73 9.89 16.05
CA ASN A 301 -10.67 9.48 15.01
C ASN A 301 -11.10 8.01 15.02
N TYR A 302 -10.61 7.19 15.96
CA TYR A 302 -10.93 5.75 16.07
C TYR A 302 -11.77 5.40 17.29
#